data_AF-A0AAD4N951-F1
#
_entry.id   AF-A0AAD4N951-F1
#
_cell.length_a   1.000
_cell.length_b   1.000
_cell.length_c   1.000
_cell.angle_alpha   90.00
_cell.angle_beta   90.00
_cell.angle_gamma   90.00
#
_symmetry.space_group_name_H-M   'P 1'
#
loop_
_entity.id
_entity.type
_entity.pdbx_description
1 polymer ?
#
loop_
_entity_poly.entity_id
_entity_poly.type
_entity_poly.pdbx_seq_one_letter_code
_entity_poly.pdbx_strand_id
1 'polypeptide(L)'
;MRVHISCIWKIYSRSDYRSRSQKSCVAQPAMAKSKNHTNHNQNRKDHRNGIHKPQRQRYQSMKGVDPKFLRNLRFAKKNNKRHHQKVESKA
;
A
#
# COMPACT_ATOMS: atom_id res chain seq x y z
N MET A 1 -36.08 21.85 36.63
CA MET A 1 -35.67 20.54 37.20
C MET A 1 -35.06 19.75 36.06
N ARG A 2 -33.73 19.76 35.96
CA ARG A 2 -32.88 18.67 36.48
C ARG A 2 -33.13 17.38 35.67
N VAL A 3 -32.21 16.81 34.91
CA VAL A 3 -30.77 17.04 34.68
C VAL A 3 -30.39 16.11 33.51
N HIS A 4 -29.49 16.59 32.65
CA HIS A 4 -28.41 15.83 31.97
C HIS A 4 -28.74 14.50 31.28
N ILE A 5 -28.66 14.40 29.94
CA ILE A 5 -27.38 14.38 29.19
C ILE A 5 -26.26 13.71 30.01
N SER A 6 -26.30 12.38 30.17
CA SER A 6 -25.24 11.64 30.88
C SER A 6 -25.00 10.24 30.30
N CYS A 7 -24.99 10.12 28.97
CA CYS A 7 -24.49 8.92 28.27
C CYS A 7 -23.33 9.19 27.31
N ILE A 8 -22.69 10.38 27.34
CA ILE A 8 -21.54 10.74 26.48
C ILE A 8 -20.26 11.00 27.31
N TRP A 9 -20.02 10.25 28.39
CA TRP A 9 -18.73 10.32 29.11
C TRP A 9 -18.33 8.97 29.74
N LYS A 10 -18.28 7.92 28.91
CA LYS A 10 -17.60 6.66 29.23
C LYS A 10 -16.37 6.48 28.34
N ILE A 11 -15.60 7.57 28.19
CA ILE A 11 -14.34 7.66 27.41
C ILE A 11 -13.15 8.06 28.31
N TYR A 12 -13.33 8.26 29.61
CA TYR A 12 -12.21 8.51 30.52
C TYR A 12 -12.14 7.45 31.62
N SER A 13 -10.93 6.88 31.77
CA SER A 13 -10.43 6.02 32.86
C SER A 13 -10.33 4.52 32.54
N ARG A 14 -9.17 4.13 32.00
CA ARG A 14 -8.38 2.90 32.27
C ARG A 14 -7.35 2.79 31.13
N SER A 15 -6.24 3.52 31.18
CA SER A 15 -5.08 3.24 32.04
C SER A 15 -4.72 1.76 32.07
N ASP A 16 -4.40 1.19 30.91
CA ASP A 16 -3.72 -0.11 30.80
C ASP A 16 -2.49 0.01 29.88
N TYR A 17 -1.59 0.94 30.22
CA TYR A 17 -0.18 0.86 29.81
C TYR A 17 0.55 -0.02 30.84
N ARG A 18 0.23 -1.31 30.80
CA ARG A 18 0.73 -2.33 31.72
C ARG A 18 2.21 -2.63 31.40
N SER A 19 3.07 -2.10 32.26
CA SER A 19 4.38 -2.66 32.62
C SER A 19 5.47 -2.61 31.55
N ARG A 20 6.03 -1.41 31.36
CA ARG A 20 7.43 -1.26 30.98
C ARG A 20 8.29 -1.88 32.09
N SER A 21 8.56 -3.17 31.98
CA SER A 21 9.55 -3.90 32.78
C SER A 21 10.81 -3.05 32.83
N GLN A 22 11.15 -2.55 34.02
CA GLN A 22 12.43 -1.93 34.31
C GLN A 22 13.50 -2.99 34.12
N LYS A 23 13.97 -3.16 32.88
CA LYS A 23 15.22 -3.85 32.62
C LYS A 23 16.31 -2.91 33.11
N SER A 24 16.89 -3.25 34.24
CA SER A 24 18.13 -2.70 34.80
C SER A 24 19.01 -2.14 33.69
N CYS A 25 19.18 -0.83 33.68
CA CYS A 25 20.19 -0.16 32.87
C CYS A 25 21.56 -0.52 33.45
N VAL A 26 22.09 -1.69 33.08
CA VAL A 26 23.53 -1.93 33.19
C VAL A 26 24.20 -0.86 32.34
N ALA A 27 25.02 -0.02 32.97
CA ALA A 27 25.85 0.95 32.29
C ALA A 27 26.74 0.18 31.31
N GLN A 28 26.37 0.17 30.03
CA GLN A 28 27.19 -0.46 29.00
C GLN A 28 28.47 0.36 28.87
N PRO A 29 29.65 -0.28 28.79
CA PRO A 29 30.91 0.43 28.58
C PRO A 29 30.80 1.28 27.30
N ALA A 30 31.26 2.52 27.38
CA ALA A 30 31.33 3.42 26.22
C ALA A 30 32.03 2.69 25.06
N MET A 31 31.31 2.49 23.96
CA MET A 31 31.84 1.78 22.79
C MET A 31 33.03 2.55 22.24
N ALA A 32 34.25 2.09 22.48
CA ALA A 32 35.44 2.73 21.94
C ALA A 32 35.40 2.82 20.41
N LYS A 33 34.77 1.84 19.73
CA LYS A 33 34.46 1.83 18.28
C LYS A 33 33.18 1.04 18.01
N SER A 34 32.35 1.47 17.05
CA SER A 34 31.14 0.77 16.59
C SER A 34 31.33 0.09 15.22
N LYS A 35 30.47 -0.89 14.89
CA LYS A 35 30.41 -1.49 13.54
C LYS A 35 29.79 -0.48 12.56
N ASN A 36 30.42 -0.26 11.41
CA ASN A 36 29.98 0.76 10.44
C ASN A 36 28.87 0.28 9.48
N HIS A 37 28.78 -1.02 9.15
CA HIS A 37 27.77 -1.57 8.25
C HIS A 37 27.52 -3.07 8.47
N THR A 38 26.27 -3.53 8.28
CA THR A 38 25.90 -4.97 8.32
C THR A 38 24.65 -5.29 7.49
N ASN A 39 24.70 -6.40 6.75
CA ASN A 39 23.57 -6.99 6.03
C ASN A 39 23.06 -8.30 6.69
N HIS A 40 23.51 -8.61 7.92
CA HIS A 40 23.31 -9.94 8.51
C HIS A 40 21.84 -10.37 8.70
N ASN A 41 20.93 -9.42 8.94
CA ASN A 41 19.52 -9.72 9.22
C ASN A 41 18.56 -9.17 8.15
N GLN A 42 19.03 -8.60 7.03
CA GLN A 42 18.11 -8.06 6.04
C GLN A 42 17.40 -9.20 5.31
N ASN A 43 18.16 -10.17 4.78
CA ASN A 43 17.60 -11.31 4.07
C ASN A 43 16.54 -12.08 4.89
N ARG A 44 16.80 -12.28 6.20
CA ARG A 44 15.85 -12.93 7.09
C ARG A 44 14.55 -12.13 7.23
N LYS A 45 14.61 -10.80 7.30
CA LYS A 45 13.41 -9.94 7.38
C LYS A 45 12.65 -9.90 6.07
N ASP A 46 13.35 -9.82 4.95
CA ASP A 46 12.74 -9.77 3.61
C ASP A 46 11.97 -11.06 3.32
N HIS A 47 12.50 -12.20 3.76
CA HIS A 47 11.83 -13.49 3.65
C HIS A 47 10.75 -13.75 4.72
N ARG A 48 10.65 -12.99 5.82
CA ARG A 48 9.56 -13.16 6.82
C ARG A 48 8.19 -12.93 6.20
N ASN A 49 8.08 -11.92 5.34
CA ASN A 49 6.86 -11.58 4.62
C ASN A 49 6.82 -12.19 3.21
N GLY A 50 7.91 -12.83 2.78
CA GLY A 50 8.09 -13.36 1.43
C GLY A 50 8.42 -12.27 0.40
N ILE A 51 9.32 -12.59 -0.53
CA ILE A 51 9.64 -11.73 -1.68
C ILE A 51 8.68 -12.09 -2.81
N HIS A 52 7.59 -11.33 -2.93
CA HIS A 52 6.60 -11.56 -3.97
C HIS A 52 6.99 -10.92 -5.31
N LYS A 53 6.78 -11.65 -6.41
CA LYS A 53 6.92 -11.11 -7.76
C LYS A 53 5.78 -10.13 -8.06
N PRO A 54 6.00 -9.09 -8.87
CA PRO A 54 4.92 -8.19 -9.29
C PRO A 54 3.84 -8.98 -10.04
N GLN A 55 2.57 -8.66 -9.78
CA GLN A 55 1.45 -9.36 -10.38
C GLN A 55 1.38 -9.09 -11.90
N ARG A 56 1.31 -10.16 -12.70
CA ARG A 56 1.10 -10.07 -14.15
C ARG A 56 -0.39 -9.99 -14.45
N GLN A 57 -0.84 -8.86 -14.97
CA GLN A 57 -2.22 -8.70 -15.44
C GLN A 57 -2.36 -9.12 -16.91
N ARG A 58 -3.53 -9.67 -17.27
CA ARG A 58 -3.84 -10.06 -18.67
C ARG A 58 -3.76 -8.86 -19.63
N TYR A 59 -4.19 -7.69 -19.17
CA TYR A 59 -4.14 -6.44 -19.91
C TYR A 59 -3.31 -5.41 -19.13
N GLN A 60 -2.23 -4.92 -19.74
CA GLN A 60 -1.37 -3.89 -19.14
C GLN A 60 -1.85 -2.48 -19.53
N SER A 61 -1.42 -1.47 -18.76
CA SER A 61 -1.66 -0.07 -19.11
C SER A 61 -0.89 0.33 -20.37
N MET A 62 -1.48 1.13 -21.26
CA MET A 62 -0.81 1.70 -22.44
C MET A 62 0.01 2.98 -22.12
N LYS A 63 0.44 3.18 -20.88
CA LYS A 63 1.23 4.35 -20.47
C LYS A 63 2.64 4.24 -21.06
N GLY A 64 3.12 5.30 -21.70
CA GLY A 64 4.44 5.33 -22.36
C GLY A 64 4.44 4.86 -23.82
N VAL A 65 3.29 4.49 -24.37
CA VAL A 65 3.13 4.24 -25.82
C VAL A 65 3.10 5.57 -26.58
N ASP A 66 3.60 5.58 -27.81
CA ASP A 66 3.63 6.75 -28.69
C ASP A 66 2.28 7.50 -28.73
N PRO A 67 2.26 8.82 -28.42
CA PRO A 67 1.05 9.62 -28.47
C PRO A 67 0.34 9.61 -29.83
N LYS A 68 1.08 9.56 -30.96
CA LYS A 68 0.46 9.55 -32.30
C LYS A 68 -0.33 8.27 -32.53
N PHE A 69 0.24 7.12 -32.18
CA PHE A 69 -0.47 5.85 -32.17
C PHE A 69 -1.71 5.87 -31.27
N LEU A 70 -1.58 6.39 -30.03
CA LEU A 70 -2.70 6.45 -29.08
C LEU A 70 -3.84 7.35 -29.56
N ARG A 71 -3.53 8.46 -30.26
CA ARG A 71 -4.56 9.33 -30.85
C ARG A 71 -5.38 8.56 -31.88
N ASN A 72 -4.70 7.85 -32.79
CA ASN A 72 -5.37 7.03 -33.81
C ASN A 72 -6.21 5.91 -33.18
N LEU A 73 -5.63 5.14 -32.24
CA LEU A 73 -6.32 4.05 -31.55
C LEU A 73 -7.61 4.53 -30.85
N ARG A 74 -7.57 5.72 -30.24
CA ARG A 74 -8.75 6.34 -29.60
C ARG A 74 -9.83 6.67 -30.62
N PHE A 75 -9.47 7.22 -31.79
CA PHE A 75 -10.44 7.52 -32.84
C PHE A 75 -11.05 6.26 -33.46
N ALA A 76 -10.23 5.23 -33.73
CA ALA A 76 -10.72 3.95 -34.23
C ALA A 76 -11.74 3.31 -33.26
N LYS A 77 -11.38 3.18 -31.98
CA LYS A 77 -12.28 2.64 -30.94
C LYS A 77 -13.55 3.47 -30.77
N LYS A 78 -13.47 4.80 -30.91
CA LYS A 78 -14.63 5.71 -30.79
C LYS A 78 -15.67 5.47 -31.89
N ASN A 79 -15.22 5.22 -33.13
CA ASN A 79 -16.11 5.15 -34.30
C ASN A 79 -16.67 3.75 -34.59
N ASN A 80 -16.20 2.70 -33.91
CA ASN A 80 -16.69 1.32 -34.10
C ASN A 80 -18.21 1.16 -33.90
N LYS A 81 -18.83 1.95 -33.01
CA LYS A 81 -20.29 1.88 -32.73
C LYS A 81 -21.15 2.15 -33.97
N ARG A 82 -20.70 3.05 -34.87
CA ARG A 82 -21.44 3.42 -36.09
C ARG A 82 -21.28 2.37 -37.18
N HIS A 83 -20.15 1.67 -37.20
CA HIS A 83 -19.91 0.57 -38.13
C HIS A 83 -20.63 -0.71 -37.71
N HIS A 84 -20.81 -0.94 -36.40
CA HIS A 84 -21.46 -2.16 -35.91
C HIS A 84 -22.89 -2.32 -36.45
N GLN A 85 -23.69 -1.25 -36.44
CA GLN A 85 -25.06 -1.26 -36.99
C GLN A 85 -25.11 -1.62 -38.49
N LYS A 86 -24.10 -1.21 -39.27
CA LYS A 86 -24.01 -1.55 -40.69
C LYS A 86 -23.59 -3.00 -40.93
N VAL A 87 -22.78 -3.55 -40.04
CA VAL A 87 -22.36 -4.96 -40.11
C VAL A 87 -23.52 -5.87 -39.72
N GLU A 88 -24.26 -5.52 -38.67
CA GLU A 88 -25.47 -6.25 -38.23
C GLU A 88 -26.56 -6.26 -39.30
N SER A 89 -26.78 -5.15 -40.02
CA SER A 89 -27.75 -5.09 -41.13
C SER A 89 -27.32 -5.84 -42.39
N LYS A 90 -26.07 -6.32 -42.45
CA LYS A 90 -25.47 -6.95 -43.63
C LYS A 90 -25.18 -8.45 -43.41
N ALA A 91 -25.40 -8.94 -42.20
CA ALA A 91 -25.49 -10.37 -41.88
C ALA A 91 -26.93 -10.84 -42.10
#